data_AF-A0A962RDQ7-F1
#
_entry.id   AF-A0A962RDQ7-F1
#
_cell.length_a   1.000
_cell.length_b   1.000
_cell.length_c   1.000
_cell.angle_alpha   90.00
_cell.angle_beta   90.00
_cell.angle_gamma   90.00
#
_symmetry.space_group_name_H-M   'P 1'
#
loop_
_entity.id
_entity.type
_entity.pdbx_description
1 polymer ?
#
loop_
_entity_poly.entity_id
_entity_poly.type
_entity_poly.pdbx_seq_one_letter_code
_entity_poly.pdbx_strand_id
1 'polypeptide(L)' 'PTPHERILLARFREVEWRYLENRMNEMALACEQFDEARLREILLDLVPESSFSSAVPAVTADVIPLHPAARTRGVS' A
#
# COMPACT_ATOMS: atom_id res chain seq x y z
N PRO A 1 -13.18 -33.33 -18.35
CA PRO A 1 -13.79 -32.12 -17.76
C PRO A 1 -14.03 -32.32 -16.25
N THR A 2 -13.34 -31.56 -15.40
CA THR A 2 -13.58 -31.62 -13.95
C THR A 2 -14.95 -30.98 -13.63
N PRO A 3 -15.83 -31.64 -12.86
CA PRO A 3 -17.20 -31.18 -12.60
C PRO A 3 -17.22 -30.20 -11.42
N HIS A 4 -16.37 -29.18 -11.46
CA HIS A 4 -16.34 -28.17 -10.41
C HIS A 4 -17.10 -26.94 -10.88
N GLU A 5 -18.26 -26.73 -10.27
CA GLU A 5 -19.02 -25.49 -10.35
C GLU A 5 -18.08 -24.35 -9.97
N ARG A 6 -17.87 -23.41 -10.90
CA ARG A 6 -16.98 -22.25 -10.68
C ARG A 6 -17.60 -21.40 -9.59
N ILE A 7 -17.15 -21.58 -8.35
CA ILE A 7 -17.53 -20.71 -7.24
C ILE A 7 -16.98 -19.31 -7.58
N LEU A 8 -17.86 -18.41 -8.04
CA LEU A 8 -17.55 -17.02 -8.28
C LEU A 8 -17.39 -16.32 -6.92
N LEU A 9 -16.23 -16.49 -6.29
CA LEU A 9 -15.90 -15.92 -4.97
C LEU A 9 -15.60 -14.42 -4.99
N ALA A 10 -15.80 -13.73 -6.12
CA ALA A 10 -15.77 -12.28 -6.16
C ALA A 10 -17.10 -11.74 -5.64
N ARG A 11 -17.29 -11.75 -4.31
CA ARG A 11 -18.29 -10.92 -3.66
C ARG A 11 -17.85 -9.47 -3.84
N PHE A 12 -18.20 -8.88 -4.98
CA PHE A 12 -18.06 -7.44 -5.13
C PHE A 12 -18.95 -6.83 -4.03
N ARG A 13 -18.34 -6.01 -3.17
CA ARG A 13 -19.16 -5.12 -2.35
C ARG A 13 -19.76 -4.13 -3.35
N GLU A 14 -21.07 -3.93 -3.32
CA GLU A 14 -21.64 -2.68 -3.81
C GLU A 14 -21.03 -1.57 -2.93
N VAL A 15 -19.81 -1.17 -3.26
CA VAL A 15 -19.24 0.04 -2.69
C VAL A 15 -20.08 1.13 -3.29
N GLU A 16 -20.97 1.67 -2.46
CA GLU A 16 -21.78 2.81 -2.83
C GLU A 16 -20.82 3.88 -3.35
N TRP A 17 -20.98 4.27 -4.62
CA TRP A 17 -20.00 5.13 -5.29
C TRP A 17 -19.73 6.43 -4.50
N ARG A 18 -20.78 6.96 -3.85
CA ARG A 18 -20.68 8.12 -2.97
C ARG A 18 -19.79 7.87 -1.76
N TYR A 19 -19.85 6.69 -1.15
CA TYR A 19 -18.93 6.33 -0.06
C TYR A 19 -17.48 6.40 -0.53
N LEU A 20 -17.15 5.79 -1.68
CA LEU A 20 -15.80 5.85 -2.23
C LEU A 20 -15.36 7.29 -2.52
N GLU A 21 -16.20 8.07 -3.20
CA GLU A 21 -15.95 9.47 -3.51
C GLU A 21 -15.66 10.30 -2.25
N ASN A 22 -16.47 10.13 -1.20
CA ASN A 22 -16.26 10.80 0.09
C ASN A 22 -14.92 10.40 0.72
N ARG A 23 -14.57 9.11 0.72
CA ARG A 23 -13.28 8.66 1.27
C ARG A 23 -12.09 9.19 0.48
N MET A 24 -12.20 9.31 -0.84
CA MET A 24 -11.16 9.92 -1.68
C MET A 24 -10.98 11.41 -1.37
N ASN A 25 -12.06 12.15 -1.13
CA ASN A 25 -12.01 13.55 -0.71
C ASN A 25 -11.39 13.72 0.68
N GLU A 26 -11.79 12.89 1.65
CA GLU A 26 -11.17 12.88 2.99
C GLU A 26 -9.68 12.56 2.93
N MET A 27 -9.28 11.65 2.03
CA MET A 27 -7.88 11.29 1.84
C MET A 27 -7.06 12.47 1.30
N ALA A 28 -7.60 13.22 0.32
CA ALA A 28 -6.94 14.42 -0.20
C ALA A 28 -6.71 15.47 0.90
N LEU A 29 -7.73 15.71 1.74
CA LEU A 29 -7.62 16.64 2.88
C LEU A 29 -6.59 16.16 3.91
N ALA A 30 -6.56 14.87 4.24
CA ALA A 30 -5.57 14.31 5.16
C ALA A 30 -4.13 14.49 4.62
N CYS A 31 -3.93 14.30 3.31
CA CYS A 31 -2.64 14.56 2.66
C CYS A 31 -2.24 16.03 2.73
N GLU A 32 -3.16 16.96 2.46
CA GLU A 32 -2.90 18.41 2.55
C GLU A 32 -2.53 18.85 3.97
N GLN A 33 -3.10 18.20 4.98
CA GLN A 33 -2.86 18.50 6.39
C GLN A 33 -1.71 17.69 7.00
N PHE A 34 -1.06 16.82 6.23
CA PHE A 34 -0.04 15.88 6.70
C PHE A 34 -0.53 15.00 7.87
N ASP A 35 -1.81 14.63 7.87
CA ASP A 35 -2.42 13.79 8.90
C ASP A 35 -2.26 12.30 8.55
N GLU A 36 -1.09 11.75 8.93
CA GLU A 36 -0.76 10.34 8.69
C GLU A 36 -1.70 9.37 9.40
N ALA A 37 -2.17 9.73 10.60
CA ALA A 37 -3.09 8.90 11.36
C ALA A 37 -4.41 8.74 10.62
N ARG A 38 -4.98 9.86 10.15
CA ARG A 38 -6.22 9.86 9.38
C ARG A 38 -6.08 9.16 8.04
N LEU A 39 -4.96 9.37 7.35
CA LEU A 39 -4.68 8.69 6.08
C LEU A 39 -4.67 7.16 6.26
N ARG A 40 -4.07 6.66 7.34
CA ARG A 40 -4.02 5.23 7.65
C ARG A 40 -5.40 4.63 7.93
N GLU A 41 -6.24 5.33 8.68
CA GLU A 41 -7.64 4.93 8.91
C GLU A 41 -8.42 4.82 7.61
N ILE A 42 -8.27 5.81 6.72
CA ILE A 42 -8.97 5.82 5.43
C ILE A 42 -8.55 4.63 4.56
N LEU A 43 -7.25 4.33 4.52
CA LEU A 43 -6.72 3.20 3.75
C LEU A 43 -7.18 1.85 4.30
N LEU A 44 -7.23 1.68 5.64
CA LEU A 44 -7.74 0.47 6.26
C LEU A 44 -9.22 0.22 5.96
N ASP A 45 -10.04 1.28 5.91
CA ASP A 45 -11.46 1.14 5.57
C ASP A 45 -11.68 0.84 4.09
N LEU A 46 -10.85 1.39 3.20
CA LEU A 46 -10.94 1.11 1.76
C LEU A 46 -10.36 -0.26 1.38
N VAL A 47 -9.33 -0.70 2.10
CA VAL A 47 -8.62 -1.95 1.85
C VAL A 47 -8.44 -2.70 3.19
N PRO A 48 -9.50 -3.32 3.72
CA PRO A 48 -9.44 -3.97 5.03
C PRO A 48 -8.45 -5.13 5.11
N GLU A 49 -8.09 -5.72 3.97
CA GLU A 49 -7.07 -6.77 3.86
C GLU A 49 -5.63 -6.22 3.98
N SER A 50 -5.46 -4.90 3.95
CA SER A 50 -4.16 -4.29 4.17
C SER A 50 -3.84 -4.32 5.67
N SER A 51 -2.94 -5.23 6.04
CA SER A 51 -2.28 -5.15 7.34
C SER A 51 -1.22 -4.06 7.26
N PHE A 52 -1.61 -2.79 7.45
CA PHE A 52 -0.69 -1.72 7.79
C PHE A 52 -0.14 -2.01 9.19
N SER A 53 0.82 -2.93 9.25
CA SER A 53 1.63 -3.14 10.44
C SER A 53 2.32 -1.81 10.70
N SER A 54 1.89 -1.10 11.74
CA SER A 54 2.63 0.01 12.32
C SER A 54 3.86 -0.53 13.04
N ALA A 55 4.66 -1.35 12.34
CA ALA A 55 6.03 -1.56 12.71
C ALA A 55 6.73 -0.24 12.41
N VAL A 56 6.88 0.59 13.43
CA VAL A 56 8.15 1.33 13.54
C VAL A 56 9.20 0.22 13.43
N PRO A 57 9.99 0.11 12.34
CA PRO A 57 11.15 -0.75 12.42
C PRO A 57 11.94 -0.19 13.60
N ALA A 58 12.05 -0.98 14.67
CA ALA A 58 13.09 -0.76 15.64
C ALA A 58 14.35 -0.54 14.82
N VAL A 59 14.96 0.64 14.98
CA VAL A 59 16.17 1.02 14.28
C VAL A 59 17.22 -0.04 14.60
N THR A 60 17.31 -1.06 13.75
CA THR A 60 18.43 -1.96 13.67
C THR A 60 18.97 -1.76 12.28
N ALA A 61 20.09 -1.04 12.26
CA ALA A 61 20.88 -0.72 11.10
C ALA A 61 21.24 -1.99 10.32
N ASP A 62 20.49 -2.26 9.25
CA ASP A 62 20.92 -3.10 8.14
C ASP A 62 20.83 -2.27 6.84
N VAL A 63 21.41 -1.05 6.90
CA VAL A 63 21.64 -0.24 5.70
C VAL A 63 22.93 -0.74 5.06
N ILE A 64 22.81 -1.48 3.96
CA ILE A 64 23.96 -1.85 3.13
C ILE A 64 24.29 -0.64 2.23
N PRO A 65 25.46 0.01 2.38
CA PRO A 65 25.83 1.10 1.52
C PRO A 65 26.05 0.59 0.09
N LEU A 66 25.34 1.20 -0.87
CA LEU A 66 25.60 0.99 -2.29
C LEU A 66 26.97 1.63 -2.61
N HIS A 67 28.01 0.81 -2.66
CA HIS A 67 29.29 1.25 -3.17
C HIS A 67 29.15 1.65 -4.64
N PRO A 68 29.64 2.82 -5.06
CA PRO A 68 29.67 3.17 -6.47
C PRO A 68 30.60 2.19 -7.19
N ALA A 69 30.09 1.52 -8.21
CA ALA A 69 30.84 0.57 -9.02
C ALA A 69 32.14 1.22 -9.49
N ALA A 70 33.29 0.62 -9.14
CA ALA A 70 34.58 1.03 -9.63
C ALA A 70 34.58 0.91 -11.17
N ARG A 71 34.45 2.05 -11.84
CA ARG A 71 34.57 2.15 -13.28
C ARG A 71 36.06 2.01 -13.65
N THR A 72 36.55 0.80 -13.81
CA THR A 72 37.83 0.59 -14.50
C THR A 72 37.59 0.55 -16.00
N ARG A 73 37.74 1.73 -16.62
CA ARG A 73 38.09 1.85 -18.04
C ARG A 73 39.50 1.27 -18.22
N GLY A 74 39.64 0.33 -19.16
CA GLY A 74 40.73 0.39 -20.15
C GLY A 74 41.88 -0.59 -20.03
N VAL A 75 42.13 -1.23 -21.19
CA VAL A 75 43.43 -1.53 -21.81
C VAL A 75 44.22 -2.72 -21.26
N SER A 76 44.24 -3.83 -22.01
CA SER A 76 45.27 -4.10 -23.02
C SER A 76 44.86 -5.23 -23.95
#